data_AF-A0A974PKN5-F1
#
_entry.id   AF-A0A974PKN5-F1
#
_cell.length_a   1.000
_cell.length_b   1.000
_cell.length_c   1.000
_cell.angle_alpha   90.00
_cell.angle_beta   90.00
_cell.angle_gamma   90.00
#
_symmetry.space_group_name_H-M   'P 1'
#
loop_
_entity.id
_entity.type
_entity.pdbx_description
1 polymer ?
#
loop_
_entity_poly.entity_id
_entity_poly.type
_entity_poly.pdbx_seq_one_letter_code
_entity_poly.pdbx_strand_id
1 'polypeptide(L)'
;MHKAMTSILWWGGLVAAPLVLAGMELFHPAGFTNAPGMYAYLCTAQPFAPQHWALAYFGPHWWFTLHVIQLPLLGLVSVGLWLAMDGIETGAAAVFAWLSRIATFFFLIGYTALDSIGGVGLGRTMLNMEALNAAGKLDARQMEGAALLLDTNWVDPWIGGVGSVASLLGSWAVFASALCAAVALLLVRRAPWPALVLLVGFGWEIQVSHASPHGPLGFALLAVAATWIRLAGASRAPAIAPAAVAA
;
A
#
# COMPACT_ATOMS: atom_id res chain seq x y z
N MET A 1 -13.09 -7.46 25.56
CA MET A 1 -11.79 -7.00 25.03
C MET A 1 -11.56 -7.38 23.57
N HIS A 2 -11.71 -8.65 23.17
CA HIS A 2 -11.45 -9.11 21.78
C HIS A 2 -12.22 -8.33 20.70
N LYS A 3 -13.54 -8.16 20.82
CA LYS A 3 -14.37 -7.44 19.83
C LYS A 3 -14.00 -5.96 19.63
N ALA A 4 -13.62 -5.27 20.72
CA ALA A 4 -13.22 -3.87 20.66
C ALA A 4 -11.90 -3.72 19.89
N MET A 5 -10.92 -4.59 20.18
CA MET A 5 -9.65 -4.62 19.48
C MET A 5 -9.82 -4.91 17.98
N THR A 6 -10.60 -5.92 17.60
CA THR A 6 -10.90 -6.21 16.19
C THR A 6 -11.56 -5.03 15.49
N SER A 7 -12.45 -4.31 16.19
CA SER A 7 -13.08 -3.11 15.61
C SER A 7 -12.09 -1.96 15.43
N ILE A 8 -11.17 -1.75 16.37
CA ILE A 8 -10.11 -0.74 16.25
C ILE A 8 -9.19 -1.08 15.09
N LEU A 9 -8.76 -2.34 14.98
CA LEU A 9 -7.87 -2.78 13.90
C LEU A 9 -8.55 -2.73 12.52
N TRP A 10 -9.86 -3.00 12.45
CA TRP A 10 -10.63 -2.81 11.22
C TRP A 10 -10.59 -1.35 10.76
N TRP A 11 -10.99 -0.41 11.63
CA TRP A 11 -11.02 1.01 11.26
C TRP A 11 -9.63 1.58 11.05
N GLY A 12 -8.66 1.19 11.88
CA GLY A 12 -7.28 1.60 11.77
C GLY A 12 -6.64 1.12 10.46
N GLY A 13 -6.73 -0.18 10.17
CA GLY A 13 -6.04 -0.80 9.03
C GLY A 13 -6.76 -0.69 7.71
N LEU A 14 -8.09 -0.67 7.69
CA LEU A 14 -8.84 -0.67 6.44
C LEU A 14 -9.47 0.68 6.09
N VAL A 15 -9.37 1.69 6.97
CA VAL A 15 -9.93 3.02 6.70
C VAL A 15 -8.93 4.13 7.02
N ALA A 16 -8.49 4.28 8.27
CA ALA A 16 -7.62 5.39 8.66
C ALA A 16 -6.26 5.34 7.96
N ALA A 17 -5.55 4.20 8.01
CA ALA A 17 -4.27 4.05 7.32
C ALA A 17 -4.39 4.23 5.79
N PRO A 18 -5.37 3.60 5.10
CA PRO A 18 -5.60 3.87 3.68
C PRO A 18 -5.88 5.34 3.36
N LEU A 19 -6.64 6.07 4.18
CA LEU A 19 -6.89 7.49 3.92
C LEU A 19 -5.63 8.35 4.08
N VAL A 20 -4.77 8.03 5.05
CA VAL A 20 -3.46 8.68 5.21
C VAL A 20 -2.57 8.39 4.01
N LEU A 21 -2.46 7.11 3.61
CA LEU A 21 -1.72 6.69 2.43
C LEU A 21 -2.25 7.39 1.17
N ALA A 22 -3.57 7.40 0.95
CA ALA A 22 -4.18 8.06 -0.19
C ALA A 22 -3.80 9.55 -0.29
N GLY A 23 -3.76 10.25 0.85
CA GLY A 23 -3.35 11.66 0.89
C GLY A 23 -1.86 11.86 0.63
N MET A 24 -0.99 11.01 1.19
CA MET A 24 0.46 11.09 0.98
C MET A 24 0.86 10.78 -0.45
N GLU A 25 0.25 9.76 -1.04
CA GLU A 25 0.58 9.26 -2.38
C GLU A 25 0.22 10.25 -3.49
N LEU A 26 -0.65 11.24 -3.22
CA LEU A 26 -0.87 12.36 -4.14
C LEU A 26 0.40 13.17 -4.41
N PHE A 27 1.39 13.09 -3.53
CA PHE A 27 2.70 13.73 -3.64
C PHE A 27 3.83 12.71 -3.88
N HIS A 28 3.47 11.49 -4.30
CA HIS A 28 4.41 10.44 -4.63
C HIS A 28 4.50 10.28 -6.16
N PRO A 29 5.60 10.73 -6.78
CA PRO A 29 5.70 10.81 -8.23
C PRO A 29 5.87 9.44 -8.88
N ALA A 30 5.56 9.35 -10.16
CA ALA A 30 5.78 8.17 -10.99
C ALA A 30 6.43 8.56 -12.33
N GLY A 31 6.81 7.55 -13.14
CA GLY A 31 7.17 7.77 -14.54
C GLY A 31 8.49 8.50 -14.80
N PHE A 32 9.38 8.61 -13.81
CA PHE A 32 10.67 9.29 -13.93
C PHE A 32 11.86 8.36 -14.28
N THR A 33 11.67 7.03 -14.25
CA THR A 33 12.74 6.03 -14.42
C THR A 33 13.59 6.24 -15.67
N ASN A 34 12.97 6.49 -16.82
CA ASN A 34 13.69 6.57 -18.10
C ASN A 34 14.16 7.99 -18.45
N ALA A 35 13.41 9.00 -18.02
CA ALA A 35 13.72 10.40 -18.26
C ALA A 35 13.08 11.26 -17.15
N PRO A 36 13.86 12.09 -16.43
CA PRO A 36 15.29 12.36 -16.58
C PRO A 36 16.23 11.28 -15.98
N GLY A 37 15.68 10.19 -15.42
CA GLY A 37 16.40 9.24 -14.56
C GLY A 37 15.98 9.39 -13.11
N MET A 38 16.11 8.34 -12.31
CA MET A 38 15.62 8.32 -10.94
C MET A 38 16.36 9.34 -10.08
N TYR A 39 17.69 9.33 -10.07
CA TYR A 39 18.47 10.21 -9.21
C TYR A 39 18.24 11.68 -9.59
N ALA A 40 18.31 12.00 -10.88
CA ALA A 40 18.11 13.36 -11.38
C ALA A 40 16.73 13.93 -11.02
N TYR A 41 15.69 13.10 -11.03
CA TYR A 41 14.35 13.52 -10.66
C TYR A 41 14.18 13.65 -9.14
N LEU A 42 14.57 12.62 -8.38
CA LEU A 42 14.30 12.52 -6.94
C LEU A 42 15.24 13.37 -6.08
N CYS A 43 16.41 13.77 -6.57
CA CYS A 43 17.33 14.59 -5.79
C CYS A 43 16.90 16.07 -5.68
N THR A 44 15.82 16.48 -6.36
CA THR A 44 15.35 17.86 -6.38
C THR A 44 13.84 17.95 -6.19
N ALA A 45 13.36 19.07 -5.66
CA ALA A 45 11.93 19.35 -5.62
C ALA A 45 11.40 19.61 -7.03
N GLN A 46 10.20 19.11 -7.33
CA GLN A 46 9.56 19.22 -8.64
C GLN A 46 8.16 19.83 -8.48
N PRO A 47 7.78 20.80 -9.33
CA PRO A 47 6.40 21.28 -9.38
C PRO A 47 5.46 20.23 -9.97
N PHE A 48 4.16 20.52 -9.99
CA PHE A 48 3.19 19.69 -10.69
C PHE A 48 3.59 19.49 -12.16
N ALA A 49 3.64 18.23 -12.59
CA ALA A 49 3.94 17.85 -13.94
C ALA A 49 3.02 16.68 -14.33
N PRO A 50 2.12 16.84 -15.32
CA PRO A 50 1.10 15.83 -15.64
C PRO A 50 1.67 14.45 -15.91
N GLN A 51 2.87 14.37 -16.50
CA GLN A 51 3.53 13.10 -16.82
C GLN A 51 3.99 12.30 -15.58
N HIS A 52 4.09 12.93 -14.41
CA HIS A 52 4.54 12.30 -13.16
C HIS A 52 3.43 12.15 -12.13
N TRP A 53 2.21 12.63 -12.44
CA TRP A 53 0.96 12.48 -11.69
C TRP A 53 0.91 13.03 -10.25
N ALA A 54 2.05 13.25 -9.59
CA ALA A 54 2.11 13.88 -8.29
C ALA A 54 1.70 15.35 -8.38
N LEU A 55 0.88 15.81 -7.42
CA LEU A 55 0.45 17.21 -7.30
C LEU A 55 1.62 18.16 -7.04
N ALA A 56 2.66 17.66 -6.36
CA ALA A 56 3.98 18.25 -6.23
C ALA A 56 4.93 17.18 -5.67
N TYR A 57 6.24 17.40 -5.78
CA TYR A 57 7.25 16.58 -5.11
C TYR A 57 8.25 17.48 -4.39
N PHE A 58 8.43 17.26 -3.09
CA PHE A 58 9.21 18.17 -2.23
C PHE A 58 10.69 17.77 -2.10
N GLY A 59 11.19 16.89 -2.97
CA GLY A 59 12.58 16.44 -2.98
C GLY A 59 12.87 15.22 -2.09
N PRO A 60 14.16 14.90 -1.89
CA PRO A 60 14.59 13.63 -1.31
C PRO A 60 14.18 13.45 0.15
N HIS A 61 14.02 14.55 0.91
CA HIS A 61 13.49 14.51 2.26
C HIS A 61 12.06 13.98 2.32
N TRP A 62 11.22 14.39 1.37
CA TRP A 62 9.85 13.88 1.28
C TRP A 62 9.84 12.41 0.87
N TRP A 63 10.63 12.02 -0.13
CA TRP A 63 10.78 10.61 -0.53
C TRP A 63 11.11 9.71 0.67
N PHE A 64 12.11 10.11 1.46
CA PHE A 64 12.46 9.38 2.67
C PHE A 64 11.31 9.36 3.69
N THR A 65 10.73 10.53 3.98
CA THR A 65 9.69 10.68 5.02
C THR A 65 8.45 9.87 4.69
N LEU A 66 7.98 9.93 3.44
CA LEU A 66 6.76 9.26 3.03
C LEU A 66 6.92 7.74 3.16
N HIS A 67 8.05 7.16 2.74
CA HIS A 67 8.29 5.72 2.86
C HIS A 67 8.49 5.26 4.31
N VAL A 68 9.08 6.09 5.18
CA VAL A 68 9.17 5.78 6.63
C VAL A 68 7.79 5.72 7.28
N ILE A 69 6.86 6.60 6.87
CA ILE A 69 5.48 6.59 7.37
C ILE A 69 4.68 5.47 6.71
N GLN A 70 4.90 5.19 5.43
CA GLN A 70 4.19 4.18 4.65
C GLN A 70 4.41 2.77 5.21
N LEU A 71 5.64 2.42 5.60
CA LEU A 71 5.98 1.10 6.16
C LEU A 71 5.03 0.62 7.29
N PRO A 72 4.86 1.37 8.41
CA PRO A 72 3.94 0.95 9.46
C PRO A 72 2.46 0.99 9.03
N LEU A 73 2.09 1.90 8.12
CA LEU A 73 0.71 1.97 7.60
C LEU A 73 0.36 0.76 6.73
N LEU A 74 1.27 0.31 5.87
CA LEU A 74 1.11 -0.93 5.09
C LEU A 74 1.09 -2.17 5.99
N GLY A 75 1.87 -2.16 7.08
CA GLY A 75 1.75 -3.15 8.15
C GLY A 75 0.33 -3.19 8.73
N LEU A 76 -0.25 -2.03 9.03
CA LEU A 76 -1.61 -1.94 9.57
C LEU A 76 -2.69 -2.34 8.54
N VAL A 77 -2.51 -1.99 7.27
CA VAL A 77 -3.36 -2.45 6.15
C VAL A 77 -3.34 -3.97 6.05
N SER A 78 -2.15 -4.58 6.10
CA SER A 78 -1.98 -6.03 6.07
C SER A 78 -2.68 -6.72 7.24
N VAL A 79 -2.59 -6.16 8.45
CA VAL A 79 -3.34 -6.65 9.62
C VAL A 79 -4.85 -6.55 9.39
N GLY A 80 -5.32 -5.43 8.84
CA GLY A 80 -6.73 -5.23 8.50
C GLY A 80 -7.25 -6.26 7.51
N LEU A 81 -6.52 -6.49 6.41
CA LEU A 81 -6.87 -7.46 5.37
C LEU A 81 -6.88 -8.89 5.91
N TRP A 82 -5.91 -9.24 6.75
CA TRP A 82 -5.85 -10.55 7.40
C TRP A 82 -7.07 -10.82 8.29
N LEU A 83 -7.41 -9.85 9.16
CA LEU A 83 -8.54 -9.95 10.10
C LEU A 83 -9.89 -9.86 9.40
N ALA A 84 -9.97 -9.29 8.20
CA ALA A 84 -11.22 -9.24 7.44
C ALA A 84 -11.75 -10.63 7.09
N MET A 85 -10.88 -11.64 7.09
CA MET A 85 -11.23 -13.03 6.79
C MET A 85 -11.67 -13.83 8.02
N ASP A 86 -11.72 -13.22 9.20
CA ASP A 86 -11.98 -13.93 10.46
C ASP A 86 -13.37 -14.58 10.50
N GLY A 87 -13.40 -15.83 10.99
CA GLY A 87 -14.62 -16.61 11.11
C GLY A 87 -15.14 -17.16 9.77
N ILE A 88 -14.29 -17.26 8.74
CA ILE A 88 -14.56 -17.98 7.49
C ILE A 88 -13.68 -19.24 7.49
N GLU A 89 -14.15 -20.30 8.15
CA GLU A 89 -13.32 -21.49 8.47
C GLU A 89 -13.75 -22.78 7.77
N THR A 90 -14.89 -22.78 7.07
CA THR A 90 -15.43 -23.99 6.43
C THR A 90 -15.77 -23.79 4.95
N GLY A 91 -15.72 -24.88 4.19
CA GLY A 91 -16.11 -24.94 2.77
C GLY A 91 -15.18 -24.19 1.82
N ALA A 92 -15.64 -23.94 0.60
CA ALA A 92 -14.86 -23.25 -0.43
C ALA A 92 -14.44 -21.83 -0.01
N ALA A 93 -15.28 -21.14 0.77
CA ALA A 93 -14.96 -19.80 1.27
C ALA A 93 -13.71 -19.78 2.16
N ALA A 94 -13.48 -20.85 2.94
CA ALA A 94 -12.29 -20.97 3.79
C ALA A 94 -10.99 -21.07 2.97
N VAL A 95 -11.03 -21.76 1.83
CA VAL A 95 -9.88 -21.84 0.91
C VAL A 95 -9.50 -20.44 0.43
N PHE A 96 -10.47 -19.67 -0.06
CA PHE A 96 -10.22 -18.29 -0.52
C PHE A 96 -9.81 -17.36 0.63
N ALA A 97 -10.39 -17.52 1.82
CA ALA A 97 -9.98 -16.76 3.00
C ALA A 97 -8.51 -17.02 3.37
N TRP A 98 -8.06 -18.28 3.32
CA TRP A 98 -6.65 -18.63 3.56
C TRP A 98 -5.72 -18.17 2.44
N LEU A 99 -6.12 -18.31 1.17
CA LEU A 99 -5.36 -17.77 0.05
C LEU A 99 -5.19 -16.24 0.17
N SER A 100 -6.24 -15.52 0.59
CA SER A 100 -6.17 -14.09 0.86
C SER A 100 -5.17 -13.74 1.97
N ARG A 101 -5.16 -14.51 3.07
CA ARG A 101 -4.20 -14.33 4.17
C ARG A 101 -2.77 -14.59 3.73
N ILE A 102 -2.53 -15.70 3.04
CA ILE A 102 -1.20 -16.05 2.49
C ILE A 102 -0.71 -14.96 1.54
N ALA A 103 -1.57 -14.50 0.63
CA ALA A 103 -1.23 -13.41 -0.28
C ALA A 103 -0.96 -12.10 0.48
N THR A 104 -1.73 -11.78 1.51
CA THR A 104 -1.49 -10.61 2.39
C THR A 104 -0.13 -10.69 3.08
N PHE A 105 0.28 -11.88 3.51
CA PHE A 105 1.62 -12.11 4.09
C PHE A 105 2.74 -11.87 3.08
N PHE A 106 2.61 -12.36 1.85
CA PHE A 106 3.58 -12.07 0.78
C PHE A 106 3.59 -10.60 0.37
N PHE A 107 2.43 -9.94 0.36
CA PHE A 107 2.32 -8.49 0.18
C PHE A 107 3.11 -7.75 1.25
N LEU A 108 2.89 -8.07 2.52
CA LEU A 108 3.61 -7.46 3.65
C LEU A 108 5.13 -7.61 3.49
N ILE A 109 5.62 -8.81 3.16
CA ILE A 109 7.05 -9.05 2.95
C ILE A 109 7.58 -8.27 1.75
N GLY A 110 6.92 -8.41 0.60
CA GLY A 110 7.37 -7.81 -0.66
C GLY A 110 7.42 -6.29 -0.59
N TYR A 111 6.36 -5.64 -0.09
CA TYR A 111 6.33 -4.19 0.07
C TYR A 111 7.29 -3.70 1.14
N THR A 112 7.44 -4.42 2.26
CA THR A 112 8.44 -4.02 3.28
C THR A 112 9.85 -4.05 2.70
N ALA A 113 10.18 -5.07 1.91
CA ALA A 113 11.48 -5.15 1.24
C ALA A 113 11.66 -4.01 0.22
N LEU A 114 10.66 -3.79 -0.64
CA LEU A 114 10.67 -2.72 -1.65
C LEU A 114 10.86 -1.33 -1.00
N ASP A 115 10.03 -0.99 -0.02
CA ASP A 115 10.08 0.30 0.67
C ASP A 115 11.38 0.48 1.46
N SER A 116 11.90 -0.58 2.07
CA SER A 116 13.17 -0.51 2.80
C SER A 116 14.34 -0.21 1.86
N ILE A 117 14.34 -0.77 0.65
CA ILE A 117 15.42 -0.61 -0.34
C ILE A 117 15.23 0.69 -1.14
N GLY A 118 14.15 0.77 -1.92
CA GLY A 118 13.88 1.85 -2.87
C GLY A 118 13.29 3.11 -2.25
N GLY A 119 12.59 2.99 -1.13
CA GLY A 119 12.03 4.13 -0.39
C GLY A 119 13.04 4.74 0.58
N VAL A 120 13.23 4.03 1.69
CA VAL A 120 14.01 4.46 2.86
C VAL A 120 15.51 4.45 2.57
N GLY A 121 16.05 3.32 2.08
CA GLY A 121 17.49 3.16 1.83
C GLY A 121 18.02 4.12 0.77
N LEU A 122 17.36 4.16 -0.39
CA LEU A 122 17.68 5.09 -1.47
C LEU A 122 17.49 6.55 -1.06
N GLY A 123 16.34 6.89 -0.44
CA GLY A 123 16.07 8.23 0.08
C GLY A 123 17.16 8.72 1.04
N ARG A 124 17.53 7.87 2.00
CA ARG A 124 18.58 8.19 2.97
C ARG A 124 19.95 8.32 2.32
N THR A 125 20.24 7.52 1.30
CA THR A 125 21.50 7.59 0.55
C THR A 125 21.64 8.90 -0.19
N MET A 126 20.58 9.37 -0.87
CA MET A 126 20.59 10.70 -1.52
C MET A 126 20.85 11.84 -0.52
N LEU A 127 20.19 11.82 0.62
CA LEU A 127 20.39 12.83 1.68
C LEU A 127 21.82 12.81 2.25
N ASN A 128 22.40 11.63 2.42
CA ASN A 128 23.78 11.50 2.88
C ASN A 128 24.78 11.98 1.82
N MET A 129 24.53 11.69 0.54
CA MET A 129 25.37 12.18 -0.57
C MET A 129 25.39 13.71 -0.59
N GLU A 130 24.22 14.35 -0.49
CA GLU A 130 24.11 15.81 -0.44
C GLU A 130 24.89 16.39 0.76
N ALA A 131 24.73 15.82 1.95
CA ALA A 131 25.43 16.26 3.14
C ALA A 131 26.95 16.08 3.04
N LEU A 132 27.42 14.98 2.45
CA LEU A 132 28.85 14.72 2.24
C LEU A 132 29.45 15.67 1.19
N ASN A 133 28.72 15.93 0.10
CA ASN A 133 29.12 16.91 -0.92
C ASN A 133 29.22 18.32 -0.33
N ALA A 134 28.21 18.76 0.43
CA ALA A 134 28.22 20.06 1.10
C ALA A 134 29.38 20.21 2.11
N ALA A 135 29.81 19.10 2.72
CA ALA A 135 30.97 19.05 3.61
C ALA A 135 32.32 18.94 2.88
N GLY A 136 32.35 18.95 1.54
CA GLY A 136 33.56 18.77 0.74
C GLY A 136 34.20 17.39 0.85
N LYS A 137 33.43 16.37 1.28
CA LYS A 137 33.90 14.99 1.44
C LYS A 137 33.70 14.12 0.20
N LEU A 138 32.92 14.60 -0.76
CA LEU A 138 32.76 14.00 -2.07
C LEU A 138 33.18 15.02 -3.13
N ASP A 139 34.00 14.59 -4.07
CA ASP A 139 34.26 15.33 -5.30
C ASP A 139 33.17 15.08 -6.36
N ALA A 140 33.20 15.85 -7.46
CA ALA A 140 32.21 15.74 -8.52
C ALA A 140 32.15 14.34 -9.16
N ARG A 141 33.30 13.66 -9.32
CA ARG A 141 33.37 12.33 -9.92
C ARG A 141 32.79 11.26 -8.99
N GLN A 142 33.00 11.40 -7.68
CA GLN A 142 32.41 10.54 -6.67
C GLN A 142 30.89 10.73 -6.61
N MET A 143 30.40 11.97 -6.76
CA MET A 143 28.96 12.25 -6.85
C MET A 143 28.32 11.61 -8.09
N GLU A 144 28.95 11.74 -9.27
CA GLU A 144 28.50 11.11 -10.50
C GLU A 144 28.47 9.58 -10.38
N GLY A 145 29.53 8.98 -9.83
CA GLY A 145 29.61 7.53 -9.62
C GLY A 145 28.53 7.01 -8.64
N ALA A 146 28.26 7.75 -7.57
CA ALA A 146 27.20 7.40 -6.63
C ALA A 146 25.80 7.53 -7.23
N ALA A 147 25.55 8.60 -8.01
CA ALA A 147 24.30 8.76 -8.76
C ALA A 147 24.08 7.61 -9.75
N LEU A 148 25.11 7.25 -10.53
CA LEU A 148 25.06 6.13 -11.46
C LEU A 148 24.75 4.81 -10.76
N LEU A 149 25.35 4.55 -9.59
CA LEU A 149 25.04 3.36 -8.80
C LEU A 149 23.59 3.33 -8.35
N LEU A 150 23.04 4.46 -7.88
CA LEU A 150 21.64 4.53 -7.48
C LEU A 150 20.68 4.31 -8.65
N ASP A 151 20.93 4.93 -9.82
CA ASP A 151 20.13 4.70 -11.03
C ASP A 151 20.23 3.24 -11.50
N THR A 152 21.42 2.64 -11.43
CA THR A 152 21.64 1.22 -11.78
C THR A 152 20.85 0.30 -10.85
N ASN A 153 20.90 0.54 -9.55
CA ASN A 153 20.14 -0.23 -8.56
C ASN A 153 18.63 -0.03 -8.73
N TRP A 154 18.18 1.16 -9.13
CA TRP A 154 16.76 1.45 -9.34
C TRP A 154 16.14 0.60 -10.45
N VAL A 155 16.90 0.26 -11.49
CA VAL A 155 16.42 -0.59 -12.60
C VAL A 155 16.84 -2.05 -12.46
N ASP A 156 17.41 -2.44 -11.31
CA ASP A 156 17.80 -3.82 -11.07
C ASP A 156 16.58 -4.76 -11.09
N PRO A 157 16.64 -5.89 -11.83
CA PRO A 157 15.49 -6.77 -12.00
C PRO A 157 15.08 -7.50 -10.72
N TRP A 158 15.91 -7.56 -9.68
CA TRP A 158 15.59 -8.26 -8.43
C TRP A 158 15.09 -7.29 -7.36
N ILE A 159 15.81 -6.20 -7.15
CA ILE A 159 15.62 -5.29 -6.00
C ILE A 159 15.29 -3.85 -6.38
N GLY A 160 15.25 -3.52 -7.67
CA GLY A 160 14.94 -2.18 -8.14
C GLY A 160 13.51 -1.73 -7.85
N GLY A 161 13.15 -0.58 -8.40
CA GLY A 161 11.82 0.00 -8.30
C GLY A 161 10.78 -0.78 -9.12
N VAL A 162 10.01 -0.07 -9.94
CA VAL A 162 8.90 -0.65 -10.70
C VAL A 162 9.38 -1.73 -11.68
N GLY A 163 8.84 -2.94 -11.54
CA GLY A 163 9.10 -4.08 -12.44
C GLY A 163 10.14 -5.08 -11.92
N SER A 164 10.78 -4.81 -10.78
CA SER A 164 11.66 -5.77 -10.10
C SER A 164 10.88 -6.94 -9.50
N VAL A 165 11.54 -8.07 -9.23
CA VAL A 165 10.95 -9.22 -8.51
C VAL A 165 10.36 -8.79 -7.16
N ALA A 166 11.06 -7.95 -6.40
CA ALA A 166 10.56 -7.42 -5.13
C ALA A 166 9.25 -6.64 -5.31
N SER A 167 9.20 -5.73 -6.30
CA SER A 167 8.00 -4.94 -6.60
C SER A 167 6.84 -5.80 -7.09
N LEU A 168 7.09 -6.74 -8.01
CA LEU A 168 6.09 -7.62 -8.60
C LEU A 168 5.53 -8.61 -7.57
N LEU A 169 6.37 -9.13 -6.67
CA LEU A 169 5.90 -9.98 -5.59
C LEU A 169 4.88 -9.25 -4.72
N GLY A 170 5.21 -8.04 -4.27
CA GLY A 170 4.29 -7.24 -3.45
C GLY A 170 3.01 -6.87 -4.21
N SER A 171 3.15 -6.38 -5.45
CA SER A 171 2.04 -5.84 -6.24
C SER A 171 1.04 -6.93 -6.68
N TRP A 172 1.51 -8.09 -7.11
CA TRP A 172 0.61 -9.21 -7.44
C TRP A 172 0.00 -9.85 -6.19
N ALA A 173 0.73 -9.89 -5.08
CA ALA A 173 0.21 -10.44 -3.83
C ALA A 173 -0.94 -9.63 -3.25
N VAL A 174 -0.90 -8.29 -3.31
CA VAL A 174 -2.04 -7.46 -2.85
C VAL A 174 -3.28 -7.65 -3.73
N PHE A 175 -3.11 -7.76 -5.05
CA PHE A 175 -4.21 -8.05 -5.95
C PHE A 175 -4.83 -9.42 -5.66
N ALA A 176 -4.00 -10.46 -5.53
CA ALA A 176 -4.45 -11.80 -5.19
C ALA A 176 -5.16 -11.82 -3.83
N SER A 177 -4.65 -11.08 -2.85
CA SER A 177 -5.28 -10.92 -1.53
C SER A 177 -6.68 -10.33 -1.64
N ALA A 178 -6.83 -9.20 -2.34
CA ALA A 178 -8.08 -8.49 -2.50
C ALA A 178 -9.12 -9.32 -3.28
N LEU A 179 -8.69 -10.00 -4.35
CA LEU A 179 -9.55 -10.88 -5.14
C LEU A 179 -10.06 -12.06 -4.32
N CYS A 180 -9.16 -12.77 -3.64
CA CYS A 180 -9.54 -13.91 -2.80
C CYS A 180 -10.43 -13.48 -1.63
N ALA A 181 -10.14 -12.33 -1.01
CA ALA A 181 -10.99 -11.73 0.02
C ALA A 181 -12.41 -11.45 -0.51
N ALA A 182 -12.52 -10.84 -1.69
CA ALA A 182 -13.80 -10.54 -2.30
C ALA A 182 -14.61 -11.82 -2.59
N VAL A 183 -13.96 -12.86 -3.13
CA VAL A 183 -14.59 -14.16 -3.38
C VAL A 183 -15.05 -14.82 -2.07
N ALA A 184 -14.19 -14.85 -1.05
CA ALA A 184 -14.54 -15.42 0.25
C ALA A 184 -15.78 -14.73 0.85
N LEU A 185 -15.79 -13.40 0.88
CA LEU A 185 -16.89 -12.59 1.40
C LEU A 185 -18.19 -12.75 0.59
N LEU A 186 -18.08 -12.92 -0.74
CA LEU A 186 -19.21 -13.21 -1.61
C LEU A 186 -19.85 -14.56 -1.26
N LEU A 187 -19.04 -15.61 -1.13
CA LEU A 187 -19.50 -16.98 -0.86
C LEU A 187 -20.25 -17.08 0.47
N VAL A 188 -19.80 -16.37 1.51
CA VAL A 188 -20.50 -16.31 2.81
C VAL A 188 -21.54 -15.19 2.92
N ARG A 189 -21.80 -14.46 1.82
CA ARG A 189 -22.76 -13.35 1.76
C ARG A 189 -22.55 -12.28 2.85
N ARG A 190 -21.30 -12.02 3.25
CA ARG A 190 -20.95 -11.03 4.30
C ARG A 190 -20.80 -9.60 3.79
N ALA A 191 -20.81 -9.40 2.47
CA ALA A 191 -20.64 -8.09 1.85
C ALA A 191 -21.59 -7.91 0.67
N PRO A 192 -22.05 -6.67 0.39
CA PRO A 192 -22.76 -6.36 -0.83
C PRO A 192 -21.80 -6.33 -2.03
N TRP A 193 -22.25 -6.76 -3.22
CA TRP A 193 -21.40 -6.89 -4.40
C TRP A 193 -20.68 -5.59 -4.83
N PRO A 194 -21.24 -4.36 -4.68
CA PRO A 194 -20.51 -3.16 -5.07
C PRO A 194 -19.25 -2.96 -4.22
N ALA A 195 -19.32 -3.22 -2.91
CA ALA A 195 -18.16 -3.12 -2.04
C ALA A 195 -17.07 -4.14 -2.39
N LEU A 196 -17.46 -5.31 -2.91
CA LEU A 196 -16.52 -6.32 -3.38
C LEU A 196 -15.79 -5.88 -4.66
N VAL A 197 -16.50 -5.22 -5.59
CA VAL A 197 -15.90 -4.63 -6.79
C VAL A 197 -14.88 -3.55 -6.40
N LEU A 198 -15.21 -2.69 -5.44
CA LEU A 198 -14.28 -1.68 -4.93
C LEU A 198 -13.04 -2.32 -4.27
N LEU A 199 -13.21 -3.43 -3.53
CA LEU A 199 -12.10 -4.17 -2.95
C LEU A 199 -11.17 -4.75 -4.02
N VAL A 200 -11.71 -5.34 -5.08
CA VAL A 200 -10.91 -5.82 -6.23
C VAL A 200 -10.22 -4.65 -6.92
N GLY A 201 -10.93 -3.53 -7.09
CA GLY A 201 -10.37 -2.29 -7.65
C GLY A 201 -9.18 -1.78 -6.84
N PHE A 202 -9.25 -1.79 -5.51
CA PHE A 202 -8.10 -1.50 -4.64
C PHE A 202 -6.89 -2.36 -5.00
N GLY A 203 -7.07 -3.70 -5.04
CA GLY A 203 -5.99 -4.61 -5.34
C GLY A 203 -5.38 -4.37 -6.72
N TRP A 204 -6.23 -4.04 -7.71
CA TRP A 204 -5.79 -3.76 -9.07
C TRP A 204 -4.99 -2.47 -9.17
N GLU A 205 -5.47 -1.38 -8.58
CA GLU A 205 -4.77 -0.10 -8.60
C GLU A 205 -3.37 -0.22 -7.95
N ILE A 206 -3.27 -0.83 -6.76
CA ILE A 206 -1.97 -1.01 -6.09
C ILE A 206 -1.07 -2.01 -6.83
N GLN A 207 -1.63 -2.96 -7.58
CA GLN A 207 -0.84 -3.80 -8.47
C GLN A 207 -0.11 -2.93 -9.49
N VAL A 208 -0.84 -2.02 -10.14
CA VAL A 208 -0.31 -1.20 -11.23
C VAL A 208 0.77 -0.26 -10.70
N SER A 209 0.47 0.43 -9.60
CA SER A 209 1.42 1.28 -8.89
C SER A 209 0.84 1.73 -7.54
N HIS A 210 1.65 1.86 -6.50
CA HIS A 210 1.24 2.63 -5.31
C HIS A 210 1.51 4.12 -5.45
N ALA A 211 2.29 4.57 -6.43
CA ALA A 211 2.48 6.00 -6.67
C ALA A 211 1.24 6.62 -7.33
N SER A 212 1.19 7.96 -7.37
CA SER A 212 0.13 8.69 -8.07
C SER A 212 0.05 8.27 -9.55
N PRO A 213 -1.16 8.09 -10.12
CA PRO A 213 -2.48 8.32 -9.52
C PRO A 213 -3.08 7.07 -8.87
N HIS A 214 -2.45 5.91 -9.05
CA HIS A 214 -3.00 4.61 -8.72
C HIS A 214 -3.04 4.37 -7.20
N GLY A 215 -2.02 4.76 -6.44
CA GLY A 215 -2.03 4.70 -4.98
C GLY A 215 -3.22 5.40 -4.32
N PRO A 216 -3.39 6.71 -4.57
CA PRO A 216 -4.52 7.46 -4.03
C PRO A 216 -5.86 6.83 -4.34
N LEU A 217 -6.06 6.38 -5.59
CA LEU A 217 -7.28 5.69 -6.00
C LEU A 217 -7.45 4.36 -5.27
N GLY A 218 -6.43 3.51 -5.27
CA GLY A 218 -6.46 2.19 -4.63
C GLY A 218 -6.79 2.28 -3.15
N PHE A 219 -6.07 3.12 -2.40
CA PHE A 219 -6.30 3.25 -0.96
C PHE A 219 -7.66 3.90 -0.63
N ALA A 220 -8.13 4.85 -1.45
CA ALA A 220 -9.49 5.38 -1.31
C ALA A 220 -10.56 4.29 -1.56
N LEU A 221 -10.39 3.46 -2.59
CA LEU A 221 -11.28 2.34 -2.88
C LEU A 221 -11.33 1.35 -1.71
N LEU A 222 -10.19 1.04 -1.09
CA LEU A 222 -10.13 0.19 0.10
C LEU A 222 -10.93 0.78 1.26
N ALA A 223 -10.72 2.07 1.57
CA ALA A 223 -11.41 2.76 2.66
C ALA A 223 -12.93 2.75 2.47
N VAL A 224 -13.40 3.03 1.25
CA VAL A 224 -14.83 3.02 0.90
C VAL A 224 -15.38 1.60 0.97
N ALA A 225 -14.68 0.61 0.40
CA ALA A 225 -15.08 -0.80 0.43
C ALA A 225 -15.23 -1.30 1.88
N ALA A 226 -14.22 -1.07 2.72
CA ALA A 226 -14.22 -1.53 4.11
C ALA A 226 -15.30 -0.84 4.94
N THR A 227 -15.51 0.46 4.76
CA THR A 227 -16.60 1.20 5.40
C THR A 227 -17.95 0.61 5.01
N TRP A 228 -18.18 0.37 3.72
CA TRP A 228 -19.43 -0.19 3.23
C TRP A 228 -19.67 -1.62 3.74
N ILE A 229 -18.66 -2.49 3.70
CA ILE A 229 -18.75 -3.86 4.25
C ILE A 229 -19.14 -3.81 5.72
N ARG A 230 -18.52 -2.93 6.51
CA ARG A 230 -18.77 -2.82 7.95
C ARG A 230 -20.20 -2.34 8.24
N LEU A 231 -20.66 -1.31 7.54
CA LEU A 231 -22.00 -0.74 7.73
C LEU A 231 -23.10 -1.71 7.27
N ALA A 232 -22.91 -2.38 6.13
CA ALA A 232 -23.84 -3.37 5.62
C ALA A 232 -23.94 -4.61 6.53
N GLY A 233 -22.83 -5.01 7.16
CA GLY A 233 -22.80 -6.10 8.14
C GLY A 233 -23.55 -5.74 9.44
N ALA A 234 -23.45 -4.50 9.92
CA ALA A 234 -24.17 -4.03 11.10
C ALA A 234 -25.69 -4.07 10.90
N SER A 235 -26.17 -3.68 9.71
CA SER A 235 -27.59 -3.69 9.36
C SER A 235 -28.19 -5.09 9.19
N ARG A 236 -27.36 -6.15 9.13
CA ARG A 236 -27.80 -7.56 8.99
C ARG A 236 -27.80 -8.34 10.31
N ALA A 237 -27.42 -7.72 11.43
CA ALA A 237 -27.53 -8.38 12.73
C ALA A 237 -29.02 -8.59 13.09
N PRO A 238 -29.44 -9.79 13.54
CA PRO A 238 -30.83 -10.03 13.88
C PRO A 238 -31.27 -9.08 15.00
N ALA A 239 -32.41 -8.39 14.79
CA ALA A 239 -33.05 -7.62 15.83
C ALA A 239 -33.29 -8.53 17.04
N ILE A 240 -32.87 -8.10 18.23
CA ILE A 240 -33.15 -8.82 19.47
C ILE A 240 -34.68 -8.90 19.58
N ALA A 241 -35.22 -10.11 19.45
CA ALA A 241 -36.65 -10.33 19.64
C ALA A 241 -37.00 -9.85 21.05
N PRO A 242 -38.01 -8.98 21.23
CA PRO A 242 -38.44 -8.56 22.56
C PRO A 242 -38.79 -9.81 23.36
N ALA A 243 -38.20 -9.94 24.55
CA ALA A 243 -38.44 -11.05 25.44
C ALA A 243 -39.96 -11.19 25.64
N ALA A 244 -40.51 -12.33 25.23
CA ALA A 244 -41.88 -12.66 25.53
C ALA A 244 -42.05 -12.65 27.05
N VAL A 245 -42.72 -11.61 27.55
CA VAL A 245 -43.18 -11.56 28.93
C VAL A 245 -44.24 -12.66 29.05
N ALA A 246 -43.84 -13.80 29.61
CA ALA A 246 -44.76 -14.84 29.98
C ALA A 246 -45.65 -14.31 31.12
N ALA A 247 -46.95 -14.27 30.88
CA ALA A 247 -48.00 -14.05 31.88
C ALA A 247 -48.55 -15.40 32.34
#